data_AF-A0A661K2U9-F1
#
_entry.id   AF-A0A661K2U9-F1
#
_cell.length_a   1.000
_cell.length_b   1.000
_cell.length_c   1.000
_cell.angle_alpha   90.00
_cell.angle_beta   90.00
_cell.angle_gamma   90.00
#
_symmetry.space_group_name_H-M   'P 1'
#
loop_
_entity.id
_entity.type
_entity.pdbx_description
1 polymer ?
#
loop_
_entity_poly.entity_id
_entity_poly.type
_entity_poly.pdbx_seq_one_letter_code
_entity_poly.pdbx_strand_id
1 'polypeptide(L)' 'MVLLRPEESKGRDADERAMGVFLKALEIAGGPRKLIEYRNLTWLPSLLEAAYAVVLREEFMKTEDEIA' A
#
# COMPACT_ATOMS: atom_id res chain seq x y z
N MET A 1 -13.70 24.45 1.49
CA MET A 1 -13.90 23.11 2.09
C MET A 1 -14.43 22.20 1.00
N VAL A 2 -13.61 21.26 0.50
CA VAL A 2 -14.02 20.33 -0.56
C VAL A 2 -14.71 19.15 0.12
N LEU A 3 -15.99 18.92 -0.20
CA LEU A 3 -16.72 17.72 0.21
C LEU A 3 -16.37 16.61 -0.78
N LEU A 4 -15.58 15.62 -0.33
CA LEU A 4 -15.29 14.43 -1.12
C LEU A 4 -16.53 13.54 -1.18
N ARG A 5 -16.75 12.88 -2.31
CA ARG A 5 -17.80 11.87 -2.42
C ARG A 5 -17.45 10.67 -1.52
N PRO A 6 -18.45 9.95 -0.96
CA PRO A 6 -18.18 8.82 -0.06
C PRO A 6 -17.24 7.76 -0.62
N GLU A 7 -17.34 7.46 -1.93
CA GLU A 7 -16.46 6.50 -2.61
C GLU A 7 -15.02 7.02 -2.74
N GLU A 8 -14.83 8.32 -3.00
CA GLU A 8 -13.50 8.95 -3.05
C GLU A 8 -12.85 8.99 -1.66
N SER A 9 -13.66 9.14 -0.62
CA SER A 9 -13.19 9.07 0.77
C SER A 9 -12.70 7.67 1.15
N LYS A 10 -13.41 6.61 0.73
CA LYS A 10 -12.99 5.22 0.98
C LYS A 10 -11.70 4.87 0.22
N GLY A 11 -11.60 5.30 -1.03
CA GLY A 11 -10.37 5.12 -1.82
C GLY A 11 -9.17 5.79 -1.16
N ARG A 12 -9.35 7.02 -0.66
CA ARG A 12 -8.30 7.74 0.06
C ARG A 12 -7.87 7.07 1.37
N ASP A 13 -8.81 6.49 2.11
CA ASP A 13 -8.50 5.73 3.33
C ASP A 13 -7.69 4.46 2.99
N ALA A 14 -8.07 3.73 1.94
CA ALA A 14 -7.31 2.57 1.47
C ALA A 14 -5.88 2.95 1.04
N ASP A 15 -5.70 4.08 0.36
CA ASP A 15 -4.38 4.58 -0.04
C ASP A 15 -3.49 4.91 1.17
N GLU A 16 -4.03 5.62 2.16
CA GLU A 16 -3.30 5.95 3.39
C GLU A 16 -2.90 4.69 4.18
N ARG A 17 -3.81 3.71 4.27
CA ARG A 17 -3.55 2.43 4.93
C ARG A 17 -2.49 1.61 4.19
N ALA A 18 -2.60 1.48 2.87
CA ALA A 18 -1.65 0.75 2.04
C ALA A 18 -0.26 1.39 2.12
N MET A 19 -0.17 2.72 2.12
CA MET A 19 1.08 3.44 2.33
C MET A 19 1.70 3.11 3.70
N GLY A 20 0.89 3.03 4.76
CA GLY A 20 1.33 2.63 6.09
C GLY A 20 1.97 1.23 6.11
N VAL A 21 1.30 0.25 5.50
CA VAL A 21 1.80 -1.13 5.37
C VAL A 21 3.09 -1.16 4.54
N PHE A 22 3.11 -0.48 3.41
CA PHE A 22 4.29 -0.39 2.53
C PHE A 22 5.50 0.19 3.26
N LEU A 23 5.34 1.33 3.94
CA LEU A 23 6.44 1.96 4.70
C LEU A 23 6.93 1.06 5.84
N LYS A 24 6.01 0.36 6.53
CA LYS A 24 6.41 -0.59 7.57
C LYS A 24 7.20 -1.77 7.00
N ALA A 25 6.80 -2.27 5.84
CA ALA A 25 7.54 -3.32 5.15
C ALA A 25 8.93 -2.86 4.70
N LEU A 26 9.08 -1.62 4.22
CA LEU A 26 10.40 -1.04 3.91
C LEU A 26 11.29 -0.90 5.16
N GLU A 27 10.72 -0.53 6.30
CA GLU A 27 11.43 -0.47 7.57
C GLU A 27 11.98 -1.86 7.95
N ILE A 28 11.14 -2.90 7.84
CA ILE A 28 11.53 -4.30 8.10
C ILE A 28 12.62 -4.77 7.11
N ALA A 29 12.55 -4.32 5.85
CA ALA A 29 13.55 -4.62 4.82
C ALA A 29 14.91 -3.91 5.03
N GLY A 30 15.08 -3.18 6.13
CA GLY A 30 16.31 -2.49 6.52
C GLY A 30 16.26 -0.97 6.37
N GLY A 31 15.10 -0.42 6.02
CA GLY A 31 14.87 1.02 5.91
C GLY A 31 15.66 1.71 4.79
N PRO A 32 15.61 3.05 4.73
CA PRO A 32 16.13 3.81 3.59
C PRO A 32 17.64 3.64 3.35
N ARG A 33 18.43 3.41 4.41
CA ARG A 33 19.87 3.16 4.27
C ARG A 33 20.13 1.87 3.49
N LYS A 34 19.39 0.80 3.80
CA LYS A 34 19.52 -0.47 3.10
C LYS A 34 18.98 -0.38 1.67
N LEU A 35 17.92 0.40 1.45
CA LEU A 35 17.40 0.66 0.11
C LEU A 35 18.44 1.28 -0.83
N ILE A 36 19.27 2.20 -0.33
CA ILE A 36 20.36 2.82 -1.12
C ILE A 36 21.41 1.77 -1.52
N GLU A 37 21.63 0.74 -0.71
CA GLU A 37 22.56 -0.35 -1.03
C GLU A 37 21.99 -1.33 -2.07
N TYR A 38 20.66 -1.42 -2.18
CA TYR A 38 20.03 -2.29 -3.17
C TYR A 38 20.22 -1.71 -4.58
N ARG A 39 20.98 -2.44 -5.40
CA ARG A 39 21.31 -2.01 -6.77
C ARG A 39 20.10 -1.93 -7.70
N ASN A 40 19.07 -2.73 -7.44
CA ASN A 40 17.83 -2.76 -8.21
C ASN A 40 16.64 -2.75 -7.25
N LEU A 41 15.74 -1.78 -7.45
CA LEU A 41 14.54 -1.57 -6.62
C LEU A 41 13.26 -2.01 -7.35
N THR A 42 13.39 -2.97 -8.28
CA THR A 42 12.27 -3.45 -9.11
C THR A 42 11.17 -4.15 -8.33
N TRP A 43 11.42 -4.50 -7.07
CA TRP A 43 10.44 -5.10 -6.16
C TRP A 43 9.56 -4.07 -5.44
N LEU A 44 9.91 -2.77 -5.47
CA LEU A 44 9.11 -1.74 -4.79
C LEU A 44 7.66 -1.65 -5.33
N PRO A 45 7.41 -1.67 -6.65
CA PRO A 45 6.04 -1.68 -7.18
C PRO A 45 5.25 -2.90 -6.71
N SER A 46 5.83 -4.11 -6.82
CA SER A 46 5.16 -5.34 -6.37
C SER A 46 4.90 -5.35 -4.86
N LEU A 47 5.78 -4.76 -4.05
CA LEU A 47 5.53 -4.62 -2.62
C LEU A 47 4.40 -3.63 -2.33
N LEU A 48 4.32 -2.53 -3.09
CA LEU A 48 3.22 -1.57 -2.94
C LEU A 48 1.89 -2.20 -3.36
N GLU A 49 1.85 -2.93 -4.49
CA GLU A 49 0.68 -3.70 -4.92
C GLU A 49 0.25 -4.72 -3.85
N ALA A 50 1.20 -5.44 -3.26
CA ALA A 50 0.91 -6.37 -2.17
C ALA A 50 0.36 -5.66 -0.93
N ALA A 51 0.87 -4.47 -0.59
CA ALA A 51 0.33 -3.66 0.51
C ALA A 51 -1.13 -3.26 0.25
N TYR A 52 -1.45 -2.87 -0.99
CA TYR A 52 -2.84 -2.63 -1.41
C TYR A 52 -3.70 -3.88 -1.30
N ALA A 53 -3.24 -5.02 -1.83
CA ALA A 53 -4.00 -6.26 -1.78
C ALA A 53 -4.32 -6.69 -0.34
N VAL A 54 -3.35 -6.60 0.57
CA VAL A 54 -3.54 -6.91 1.99
C VAL A 54 -4.55 -5.95 2.63
N VAL A 55 -4.42 -4.64 2.44
CA VAL A 55 -5.34 -3.65 3.04
C VAL A 55 -6.76 -3.83 2.50
N LEU A 56 -6.91 -3.99 1.18
CA LEU A 56 -8.22 -4.18 0.56
C LEU A 56 -8.91 -5.45 1.06
N ARG A 57 -8.15 -6.53 1.25
CA ARG A 57 -8.67 -7.79 1.78
C ARG A 57 -9.05 -7.68 3.25
N GLU A 58 -8.14 -7.21 4.10
CA GLU A 58 -8.27 -7.31 5.56
C GLU A 58 -9.13 -6.18 6.16
N GLU A 59 -9.05 -4.96 5.61
CA GLU A 59 -9.73 -3.79 6.17
C GLU A 59 -11.00 -3.42 5.39
N PHE A 60 -11.04 -3.70 4.09
CA PHE A 60 -12.17 -3.37 3.22
C PHE A 60 -13.00 -4.59 2.79
N MET A 61 -12.62 -5.81 3.24
CA MET A 61 -13.31 -7.08 2.96
C MET A 61 -13.49 -7.37 1.46
N LYS A 62 -12.61 -6.84 0.61
CA LYS A 62 -12.65 -7.15 -0.82
C LYS A 62 -12.29 -8.60 -1.09
N THR A 63 -12.94 -9.15 -2.10
CA THR A 63 -12.62 -10.46 -2.66
C THR A 63 -11.41 -10.38 -3.59
N GLU A 64 -10.80 -11.53 -3.90
CA GLU A 64 -9.66 -11.59 -4.83
C GLU A 64 -10.05 -11.06 -6.22
N ASP A 65 -11.26 -11.37 -6.69
CA ASP A 65 -11.82 -10.88 -7.96
C ASP A 65 -12.00 -9.35 -7.99
N GLU A 66 -12.16 -8.70 -6.84
CA GLU A 66 -12.27 -7.23 -6.74
C GLU A 66 -10.93 -6.52 -6.57
N ILE A 67 -9.86 -7.28 -6.32
CA ILE A 67 -8.49 -6.78 -6.14
C ILE A 67 -7.69 -6.91 -7.45
N ALA A 68 -7.96 -7.94 -8.26
CA ALA A 68 -7.24 -8.28 -9.50
C ALA A 68 -7.76 -7.56 -10.76
#